data_AF-A0A953Q3L8-F1
#
_entry.id   AF-A0A953Q3L8-F1
#
_cell.length_a   1.000
_cell.length_b   1.000
_cell.length_c   1.000
_cell.angle_alpha   90.00
_cell.angle_beta   90.00
_cell.angle_gamma   90.00
#
_symmetry.space_group_name_H-M   'P 1'
#
loop_
_entity.id
_entity.type
_entity.pdbx_description
1 polymer ?
#
loop_
_entity_poly.entity_id
_entity_poly.type
_entity_poly.pdbx_seq_one_letter_code
_entity_poly.pdbx_strand_id
1 'polypeptide(L)'
;MSRSLIWIEDDQNKGWACSYCPWRFPVPTLLSDPEAKNAYDRLATTKFREHKCETSLPVVKPAPSPDSDHAFEERARTLVTRGYKPKDAVEIVLQDLALEYLSDSRRMERARAAAEDFLRKVRKGLI
;
A
#
# COMPACT_ATOMS: atom_id res chain seq x y z
N MET A 1 4.59 6.44 20.92
CA MET A 1 3.84 5.53 20.03
C MET A 1 4.32 4.11 20.30
N SER A 2 3.50 3.31 20.99
CA SER A 2 3.85 1.94 21.42
C SER A 2 3.49 0.92 20.34
N ARG A 3 4.47 0.11 19.89
CA ARG A 3 4.22 -1.03 18.98
C ARG A 3 3.45 -2.13 19.71
N SER A 4 2.44 -2.68 19.05
CA SER A 4 1.64 -3.81 19.57
C SER A 4 1.70 -5.00 18.61
N LEU A 5 1.59 -6.18 19.20
CA LEU A 5 1.42 -7.44 18.48
C LEU A 5 -0.08 -7.62 18.21
N ILE A 6 -0.46 -7.78 16.95
CA ILE A 6 -1.85 -7.92 16.51
C ILE A 6 -2.05 -9.26 15.80
N TRP A 7 -3.20 -9.88 16.03
CA TRP A 7 -3.60 -11.08 15.31
C TRP A 7 -4.31 -10.67 14.02
N ILE A 8 -3.92 -11.26 12.89
CA ILE A 8 -4.54 -11.04 11.58
C ILE A 8 -5.10 -12.38 11.10
N GLU A 9 -6.37 -12.35 10.70
CA GLU A 9 -7.06 -13.47 10.05
C GLU A 9 -7.64 -12.95 8.73
N ASP A 10 -6.83 -13.01 7.67
CA ASP A 10 -7.24 -12.77 6.29
C ASP A 10 -7.24 -14.11 5.54
N ASP A 11 -8.00 -14.22 4.45
CA ASP A 11 -8.30 -15.48 3.73
C ASP A 11 -7.02 -16.21 3.28
N GLN A 12 -5.93 -15.46 3.06
CA GLN A 12 -4.60 -16.01 2.73
C GLN A 12 -3.53 -15.77 3.80
N ASN A 13 -3.82 -15.01 4.87
CA ASN A 13 -2.84 -14.63 5.89
C ASN A 13 -3.41 -14.79 7.30
N LYS A 14 -3.19 -15.95 7.92
CA LYS A 14 -3.44 -16.16 9.36
C LYS A 14 -2.15 -16.03 10.14
N GLY A 15 -2.10 -15.16 11.14
CA GLY A 15 -1.00 -15.12 12.10
C GLY A 15 -0.76 -13.78 12.77
N TRP A 16 0.40 -13.67 13.40
CA TRP A 16 0.77 -12.48 14.17
C TRP A 16 1.46 -11.44 13.30
N ALA A 17 1.18 -10.16 13.53
CA ALA A 17 1.82 -9.05 12.85
C ALA A 17 2.12 -7.91 13.82
N CYS A 18 3.02 -7.02 13.42
CA CYS A 18 3.25 -5.78 14.14
C CYS A 18 2.30 -4.70 13.63
N SER A 19 1.74 -3.89 14.53
CA SER A 19 0.92 -2.74 14.16
C SER A 19 1.68 -1.58 13.51
N TYR A 20 3.01 -1.58 13.53
CA TYR A 20 3.85 -0.45 13.09
C TYR A 20 4.75 -0.73 11.89
N CYS A 21 4.94 -1.99 11.50
CA CYS A 21 5.86 -2.36 10.43
C CYS A 21 5.32 -3.58 9.65
N PRO A 22 5.82 -3.88 8.45
CA PRO A 22 5.35 -5.01 7.64
C PRO A 22 5.80 -6.38 8.17
N TRP A 23 6.30 -6.45 9.41
CA TRP A 23 6.69 -7.70 10.05
C TRP A 23 5.46 -8.59 10.27
N ARG A 24 5.56 -9.83 9.79
CA ARG A 24 4.51 -10.85 9.88
C ARG A 24 5.11 -12.18 10.30
N PHE A 25 4.34 -12.94 11.04
CA PHE A 25 4.68 -14.26 11.54
C PHE A 25 3.51 -15.22 11.23
N PRO A 26 3.47 -15.76 9.99
CA PRO A 26 2.33 -16.54 9.49
C PRO A 26 2.24 -17.90 10.17
N VAL A 27 1.07 -18.21 10.70
CA VAL A 27 0.78 -19.48 11.38
C VAL A 27 0.69 -20.58 10.32
N PRO A 28 1.50 -21.65 10.41
CA PRO A 28 1.30 -22.83 9.58
C PRO A 28 -0.13 -23.36 9.70
N THR A 29 -0.78 -23.60 8.57
CA THR A 29 -2.16 -24.12 8.47
C THR A 29 -2.38 -25.48 9.15
N LEU A 30 -1.31 -26.14 9.59
CA LEU A 30 -1.32 -27.44 10.25
C LEU A 30 -1.36 -27.37 11.79
N LEU A 31 -1.39 -26.18 12.38
CA LEU A 31 -1.46 -25.99 13.85
C LEU A 31 -2.91 -26.08 14.35
N SER A 32 -3.47 -27.29 14.33
CA SER A 32 -4.78 -27.60 14.93
C SER A 32 -4.70 -27.78 16.45
N ASP A 33 -3.52 -28.14 16.96
CA ASP A 33 -3.31 -28.46 18.37
C ASP A 33 -3.25 -27.22 19.28
N PRO A 34 -3.98 -27.19 20.41
CA PRO A 34 -4.01 -26.07 21.34
C PRO A 34 -2.66 -25.83 22.04
N GLU A 35 -1.89 -26.88 22.30
CA GLU A 35 -0.53 -26.76 22.86
C GLU A 35 0.44 -26.15 21.85
N ALA A 36 0.29 -26.53 20.57
CA ALA A 36 1.09 -26.00 19.48
C ALA A 36 0.80 -24.52 19.21
N LYS A 37 -0.46 -24.08 19.38
CA LYS A 37 -0.83 -22.65 19.36
C LYS A 37 -0.18 -21.85 20.48
N ASN A 38 -0.17 -22.37 21.71
CA ASN A 38 0.45 -21.67 22.85
C ASN A 38 1.97 -21.53 22.66
N ALA A 39 2.64 -22.58 22.18
CA ALA A 39 4.05 -22.51 21.81
C ALA A 39 4.29 -21.46 20.72
N TYR A 40 3.40 -21.40 19.73
CA TYR A 40 3.47 -20.43 18.64
C TYR A 40 3.29 -18.98 19.13
N ASP A 41 2.37 -18.72 20.04
CA ASP A 41 2.16 -17.39 20.63
C ASP A 41 3.38 -16.90 21.43
N ARG A 42 4.04 -17.82 22.14
CA ARG A 42 5.31 -17.54 22.85
C ARG A 42 6.45 -17.21 21.87
N LEU A 43 6.54 -17.96 20.77
CA LEU A 43 7.51 -17.70 19.69
C LEU A 43 7.24 -16.35 19.02
N ALA A 44 5.98 -16.05 18.71
CA ALA A 44 5.57 -14.79 18.13
C ALA A 44 5.93 -13.61 19.04
N THR A 45 5.69 -13.74 20.35
CA THR A 45 6.07 -12.72 21.35
C THR A 45 7.58 -12.51 21.41
N THR A 46 8.36 -13.59 21.35
CA THR A 46 9.83 -13.53 21.39
C THR A 46 10.38 -12.87 20.12
N LYS A 47 9.90 -13.31 18.96
CA LYS A 47 10.25 -12.73 17.65
C LYS A 47 9.77 -11.29 17.51
N PHE A 48 8.65 -10.94 18.14
CA PHE A 48 8.17 -9.56 18.23
C PHE A 48 9.14 -8.65 19.01
N ARG A 49 9.82 -9.17 20.03
CA ARG A 49 10.84 -8.41 20.77
C ARG A 49 12.15 -8.30 20.00
N GLU A 50 12.56 -9.39 19.35
CA GLU A 50 13.82 -9.49 18.60
C GLU A 50 13.82 -8.65 17.31
N HIS A 51 12.70 -8.54 16.61
CA HIS A 51 12.70 -7.77 15.38
C HIS A 51 12.92 -6.28 15.68
N LYS A 52 13.84 -5.67 14.93
CA LYS A 52 13.94 -4.22 14.85
C LYS A 52 12.66 -3.74 14.20
N CYS A 53 11.79 -3.11 14.98
CA CYS A 53 10.73 -2.25 14.44
C CYS A 53 11.42 -1.05 13.82
N GLU A 54 12.03 -1.27 12.67
CA GLU A 54 12.22 -0.17 11.76
C GLU A 54 10.81 0.22 11.39
N THR A 55 10.42 1.45 11.72
CA THR A 55 9.27 2.09 11.10
C THR A 55 9.61 2.18 9.63
N SER A 56 9.48 1.05 8.93
CA SER A 56 8.88 1.09 7.62
C SER A 56 7.50 1.65 7.94
N LEU A 57 7.42 2.99 7.93
CA LEU A 57 6.33 3.65 7.25
C LEU A 57 6.00 2.70 6.12
N PRO A 58 4.81 2.09 6.09
CA PRO A 58 4.50 1.24 4.98
C PRO A 58 4.92 2.07 3.78
N VAL A 59 5.78 1.54 2.92
CA VAL A 59 5.98 2.16 1.63
C VAL A 59 4.68 1.90 0.84
N VAL A 60 3.52 2.32 1.39
CA VAL A 60 2.82 3.43 0.78
C VAL A 60 3.92 4.46 0.53
N LYS A 61 4.51 4.43 -0.69
CA LYS A 61 5.11 5.65 -1.24
C LYS A 61 4.21 6.76 -0.73
N PRO A 62 4.70 7.70 0.10
CA PRO A 62 3.84 8.71 0.71
C PRO A 62 2.96 9.17 -0.43
N ALA A 63 1.63 9.01 -0.28
CA ALA A 63 0.69 9.47 -1.28
C ALA A 63 1.20 10.86 -1.62
N PRO A 64 1.75 11.03 -2.84
CA PRO A 64 2.64 12.14 -3.10
C PRO A 64 1.85 13.35 -2.70
N SER A 65 2.41 14.14 -1.77
CA SER A 65 1.72 15.28 -1.18
C SER A 65 0.93 15.97 -2.30
N PRO A 66 -0.36 16.27 -2.13
CA PRO A 66 -1.24 16.67 -3.23
C PRO A 66 -0.77 17.92 -3.99
N ASP A 67 0.29 18.58 -3.50
CA ASP A 67 0.99 19.71 -4.12
C ASP A 67 2.29 19.33 -4.88
N SER A 68 2.65 18.06 -5.00
CA SER A 68 3.77 17.64 -5.84
C SER A 68 3.29 17.40 -7.27
N ASP A 69 3.89 18.11 -8.23
CA ASP A 69 3.52 18.04 -9.65
C ASP A 69 3.60 16.61 -10.24
N HIS A 70 4.30 15.71 -9.56
CA HIS A 70 4.45 14.29 -9.94
C HIS A 70 3.44 13.34 -9.26
N ALA A 71 2.53 13.85 -8.44
CA ALA A 71 1.62 13.02 -7.65
C ALA A 71 0.67 12.16 -8.48
N PHE A 72 0.23 12.70 -9.61
CA PHE A 72 -0.59 11.98 -10.58
C PHE A 72 0.22 10.88 -11.27
N GLU A 73 1.40 11.22 -11.80
CA GLU A 73 2.20 10.31 -12.61
C GLU A 73 2.65 9.09 -11.82
N GLU A 74 3.07 9.26 -10.56
CA GLU A 74 3.49 8.13 -9.74
C GLU A 74 2.35 7.14 -9.46
N ARG A 75 1.14 7.64 -9.21
CA ARG A 75 -0.06 6.81 -9.02
C ARG A 75 -0.41 6.05 -10.30
N ALA A 76 -0.42 6.73 -11.44
CA ALA A 76 -0.70 6.12 -12.73
C ALA A 76 0.38 5.07 -13.12
N ARG A 77 1.68 5.37 -12.93
CA ARG A 77 2.78 4.42 -13.18
C ARG A 77 2.67 3.16 -12.33
N THR A 78 2.27 3.31 -11.08
CA THR A 78 2.11 2.18 -10.17
C THR A 78 1.03 1.22 -10.68
N LEU A 79 -0.09 1.74 -11.17
CA LEU A 79 -1.14 0.92 -11.78
C LEU A 79 -0.67 0.26 -13.08
N VAL A 80 0.03 0.98 -13.95
CA VAL A 80 0.59 0.40 -15.19
C VAL A 80 1.56 -0.74 -14.89
N THR A 81 2.43 -0.58 -13.89
CA THR A 81 3.38 -1.63 -13.45
C THR A 81 2.65 -2.88 -12.92
N ARG A 82 1.45 -2.70 -12.36
CA ARG A 82 0.58 -3.79 -11.89
C ARG A 82 -0.21 -4.47 -13.04
N GLY A 83 0.00 -4.06 -14.29
CA GLY A 83 -0.61 -4.67 -15.48
C GLY A 83 -1.88 -3.98 -15.96
N TYR A 84 -2.28 -2.83 -15.36
CA TYR A 84 -3.41 -2.05 -15.87
C TYR A 84 -3.04 -1.36 -17.19
N LYS A 85 -4.01 -1.26 -18.10
CA LYS A 85 -3.80 -0.47 -19.32
C LYS A 85 -3.60 1.00 -18.93
N PRO A 86 -2.73 1.75 -19.63
CA PRO A 86 -2.45 3.14 -19.29
C PRO A 86 -3.68 4.06 -19.28
N LYS A 87 -4.68 3.79 -20.12
CA LYS A 87 -5.95 4.53 -20.11
C LYS A 87 -6.76 4.25 -18.84
N ASP A 88 -6.92 2.98 -18.49
CA ASP A 88 -7.66 2.54 -17.30
C ASP A 88 -6.97 3.04 -16.02
N ALA A 89 -5.63 2.98 -15.98
CA ALA A 89 -4.84 3.53 -14.87
C ALA A 89 -5.08 5.03 -14.66
N VAL A 90 -5.13 5.81 -15.74
CA VAL A 90 -5.42 7.24 -15.69
C VAL A 90 -6.83 7.52 -15.18
N GLU A 91 -7.82 6.76 -15.67
CA GLU A 91 -9.22 6.92 -15.28
C GLU A 91 -9.42 6.66 -13.78
N ILE A 92 -8.83 5.58 -13.25
CA ILE A 92 -8.86 5.25 -11.82
C ILE A 92 -8.28 6.39 -10.99
N VAL A 93 -7.11 6.91 -11.37
CA VAL A 93 -6.47 8.00 -10.61
C VAL A 93 -7.28 9.30 -10.68
N LEU A 94 -7.94 9.59 -11.80
CA LEU A 94 -8.83 10.76 -11.90
C LEU A 94 -10.07 10.62 -11.02
N GLN A 95 -10.62 9.42 -10.89
CA GLN A 95 -11.74 9.14 -9.99
C GLN A 95 -11.33 9.27 -8.52
N ASP A 96 -10.18 8.70 -8.14
CA ASP A 96 -9.62 8.84 -6.80
C ASP A 96 -9.40 10.33 -6.45
N LEU A 97 -8.83 11.09 -7.39
CA LEU A 97 -8.62 12.53 -7.20
C LEU A 97 -9.91 13.33 -7.13
N ALA A 98 -10.95 12.94 -7.86
CA ALA A 98 -12.25 13.58 -7.77
C ALA A 98 -12.87 13.38 -6.38
N LEU A 99 -12.65 12.21 -5.76
CA LEU A 99 -13.07 11.92 -4.39
C LEU A 99 -12.19 12.64 -3.35
N GLU A 100 -10.88 12.74 -3.57
CA GLU A 100 -9.96 13.46 -2.68
C GLU A 100 -10.21 14.98 -2.69
N TYR A 101 -10.48 15.55 -3.86
CA TYR A 101 -10.58 17.01 -4.03
C TYR A 101 -12.00 17.55 -3.95
N LEU A 102 -13.03 16.70 -3.97
CA LEU A 102 -14.48 16.92 -3.79
C LEU A 102 -15.15 18.05 -4.60
N SER A 103 -14.41 19.03 -5.11
CA SER A 103 -14.86 20.22 -5.86
C SER A 103 -13.74 21.23 -6.18
N ASP A 104 -12.46 21.00 -5.81
CA ASP A 104 -11.36 21.89 -6.19
C ASP A 104 -11.09 21.81 -7.71
N SER A 105 -11.77 22.68 -8.46
CA SER A 105 -11.70 22.75 -9.92
C SER A 105 -10.28 22.96 -10.42
N ARG A 106 -9.47 23.74 -9.69
CA ARG A 106 -8.10 24.06 -10.09
C ARG A 106 -7.20 22.83 -9.96
N ARG A 107 -7.36 22.05 -8.89
CA ARG A 107 -6.62 20.79 -8.71
C ARG A 107 -7.08 19.73 -9.71
N MET A 108 -8.37 19.66 -10.01
CA MET A 108 -8.90 18.74 -11.04
C MET A 108 -8.45 19.08 -12.46
N GLU A 109 -8.37 20.36 -12.83
CA GLU A 109 -7.82 20.79 -14.11
C GLU A 109 -6.35 20.42 -14.27
N ARG A 110 -5.55 20.62 -13.20
CA ARG A 110 -4.15 20.17 -13.17
C ARG A 110 -4.01 18.66 -13.32
N ALA A 111 -4.86 17.89 -12.63
CA ALA A 111 -4.88 16.44 -12.74
C ALA A 111 -5.22 15.97 -14.16
N ARG A 112 -6.17 16.64 -14.84
CA ARG A 112 -6.50 16.36 -16.24
C ARG A 112 -5.33 16.68 -17.18
N ALA A 113 -4.67 17.81 -17.00
CA ALA A 113 -3.48 18.15 -17.80
C ALA A 113 -2.34 17.12 -17.61
N ALA A 114 -2.12 16.68 -16.36
CA ALA A 114 -1.15 15.63 -16.05
C ALA A 114 -1.53 14.27 -16.67
N ALA A 115 -2.82 13.93 -16.71
CA ALA A 115 -3.33 12.72 -17.36
C ALA A 115 -3.05 12.70 -18.86
N GLU A 116 -3.27 13.81 -19.55
CA GLU A 116 -2.99 13.94 -20.98
C GLU A 116 -1.49 13.84 -21.27
N ASP A 117 -0.66 14.51 -20.47
CA ASP A 117 0.79 14.45 -20.63
C ASP A 117 1.34 13.04 -20.35
N PHE A 118 0.81 12.36 -19.33
CA PHE A 118 1.14 10.97 -19.05
C PHE A 118 0.82 10.07 -20.24
N LEU A 119 -0.40 10.11 -20.79
CA LEU A 119 -0.76 9.28 -21.95
C LEU A 119 0.10 9.60 -23.18
N ARG A 120 0.48 10.87 -23.36
CA ARG A 120 1.41 11.29 -24.41
C ARG A 120 2.80 10.70 -24.22
N LYS A 121 3.32 10.69 -22.98
CA LYS A 121 4.61 10.08 -22.63
C LYS A 121 4.58 8.56 -22.81
N VAL A 122 3.49 7.88 -22.42
CA VAL A 122 3.29 6.44 -22.64
C VAL A 122 3.37 6.12 -24.12
N ARG A 123 2.66 6.88 -24.97
CA ARG A 123 2.66 6.66 -26.42
C ARG A 123 4.05 6.81 -27.04
N LYS A 124 4.91 7.63 -26.44
CA LYS A 124 6.30 7.84 -26.86
C LYS A 124 7.28 6.82 -26.24
N GLY A 125 6.83 5.91 -25.37
CA GLY A 125 7.68 4.94 -24.68
C GLY A 125 8.59 5.56 -23.62
N LEU A 126 8.22 6.71 -23.05
CA LEU A 126 9.04 7.49 -22.11
C LEU A 126 8.75 7.15 -20.62
N ILE A 127 8.09 6.03 -20.33
CA ILE A 127 7.60 5.65 -18.99
C ILE A 127 7.90 4.18 -18.72
#